data_AF-A0A524QQI0-F1
#
_entry.id   AF-A0A524QQI0-F1
#
_cell.length_a   1.000
_cell.length_b   1.000
_cell.length_c   1.000
_cell.angle_alpha   90.00
_cell.angle_beta   90.00
_cell.angle_gamma   90.00
#
_symmetry.space_group_name_H-M   'P 1'
#
loop_
_entity.id
_entity.type
_entity.pdbx_description
1 polymer ?
#
loop_
_entity_poly.entity_id
_entity_poly.type
_entity_poly.pdbx_seq_one_letter_code
_entity_poly.pdbx_strand_id
1 'polypeptide(L)'
;MTISGERKNTDLWWKIALLAVVTAITVSIHYGWILMPLFGHAGWVHAIHSRLCYIPIIMAAAWFGLRGGLITAATISLMIQPFILWSNNPYMEPSSEWVEIVFYFAIGGLIGLLVDRERRIRTRQEETALQLERSQRLSL
;
A
#
# COMPACT_ATOMS: atom_id res chain seq x y z
N MET A 1 33.34 4.08 -5.12
CA MET A 1 32.34 3.72 -4.08
C MET A 1 30.99 4.45 -4.26
N THR A 2 30.73 5.09 -5.40
CA THR A 2 29.55 5.94 -5.68
C THR A 2 28.38 5.24 -6.39
N ILE A 3 28.64 4.14 -7.12
CA ILE A 3 27.64 3.47 -7.98
C ILE A 3 26.54 2.71 -7.20
N SER A 4 26.80 2.32 -5.95
CA SER A 4 25.83 1.65 -5.07
C SER A 4 24.73 2.60 -4.56
N GLY A 5 25.10 3.86 -4.28
CA GLY A 5 24.17 4.87 -3.76
C GLY A 5 23.17 5.36 -4.81
N GLU A 6 23.62 5.60 -6.04
CA GLU A 6 22.74 6.05 -7.13
C GLU A 6 21.69 5.01 -7.51
N ARG A 7 22.08 3.74 -7.63
CA ARG A 7 21.16 2.65 -7.99
C ARG A 7 20.04 2.45 -6.94
N LYS A 8 20.39 2.56 -5.66
CA LYS A 8 19.42 2.40 -4.56
C LYS A 8 18.40 3.54 -4.56
N ASN A 9 18.81 4.75 -4.95
CA ASN A 9 17.93 5.89 -5.09
C ASN A 9 17.01 5.76 -6.31
N THR A 10 17.52 5.33 -7.47
CA THR A 10 16.67 5.12 -8.66
C THR A 10 15.59 4.07 -8.43
N ASP A 11 15.92 2.99 -7.72
CA ASP A 11 14.93 1.94 -7.38
C ASP A 11 13.85 2.46 -6.42
N LEU A 12 14.21 3.33 -5.49
CA LEU A 12 13.27 3.97 -4.58
C LEU A 12 12.30 4.88 -5.34
N TRP A 13 12.83 5.77 -6.19
CA TRP A 13 12.02 6.69 -6.98
C TRP A 13 11.11 5.94 -7.96
N TRP A 14 11.61 4.87 -8.57
CA TRP A 14 10.79 4.02 -9.44
C TRP A 14 9.62 3.37 -8.69
N LYS A 15 9.87 2.83 -7.49
CA LYS A 15 8.80 2.26 -6.63
C LYS A 15 7.77 3.30 -6.24
N ILE A 16 8.21 4.51 -5.88
CA ILE A 16 7.31 5.61 -5.53
C ILE A 16 6.49 6.04 -6.75
N ALA A 17 7.12 6.22 -7.91
CA ALA A 17 6.44 6.58 -9.14
C ALA A 17 5.41 5.52 -9.55
N LEU A 18 5.80 4.24 -9.52
CA LEU A 18 4.90 3.13 -9.83
C LEU A 18 3.72 3.06 -8.85
N LEU A 19 3.99 3.23 -7.55
CA LEU A 19 2.93 3.27 -6.53
C LEU A 19 1.97 4.44 -6.76
N ALA A 20 2.49 5.63 -7.07
CA ALA A 20 1.69 6.82 -7.34
C ALA A 20 0.81 6.61 -8.58
N VAL A 21 1.36 6.05 -9.67
CA VAL A 21 0.62 5.74 -10.89
C VAL A 21 -0.49 4.73 -10.62
N VAL A 22 -0.19 3.61 -9.93
CA VAL A 22 -1.19 2.59 -9.59
C VAL A 22 -2.29 3.18 -8.71
N THR A 23 -1.92 3.99 -7.71
CA THR A 23 -2.88 4.66 -6.83
C THR A 23 -3.79 5.59 -7.64
N ALA A 24 -3.21 6.44 -8.50
CA ALA A 24 -3.96 7.34 -9.36
C ALA A 24 -4.92 6.59 -10.29
N ILE A 25 -4.49 5.50 -10.91
CA ILE A 25 -5.35 4.65 -11.75
C ILE A 25 -6.51 4.09 -10.94
N THR A 26 -6.24 3.50 -9.76
CA THR A 26 -7.30 2.90 -8.93
C THR A 26 -8.31 3.93 -8.44
N VAL A 27 -7.85 5.12 -8.07
CA VAL A 27 -8.71 6.25 -7.66
C VAL A 27 -9.51 6.77 -8.84
N SER A 28 -8.92 6.95 -10.03
CA SER A 28 -9.66 7.36 -11.23
C SER A 28 -10.76 6.35 -11.64
N ILE A 29 -10.52 5.05 -11.44
CA ILE A 29 -11.55 4.02 -11.63
C ILE A 29 -12.65 4.17 -10.57
N HIS A 30 -12.28 4.44 -9.32
CA HIS A 30 -13.21 4.64 -8.20
C HIS A 30 -14.15 5.83 -8.42
N TYR A 31 -13.63 6.95 -8.92
CA TYR A 31 -14.44 8.12 -9.29
C TYR A 31 -15.39 7.90 -10.47
N GLY A 32 -15.45 6.68 -11.01
CA GLY A 32 -16.32 6.33 -12.11
C GLY A 32 -15.85 6.88 -13.45
N TRP A 33 -14.74 7.63 -13.53
CA TRP A 33 -14.23 8.21 -14.77
C TRP A 33 -14.03 7.13 -15.85
N ILE A 34 -13.59 5.94 -15.44
CA ILE A 34 -13.31 4.84 -16.37
C ILE A 34 -14.48 3.85 -16.47
N LEU A 35 -15.03 3.38 -15.35
CA LEU A 35 -16.01 2.28 -15.36
C LEU A 35 -17.45 2.75 -15.64
N MET A 36 -17.82 3.97 -15.24
CA MET A 36 -19.18 4.49 -15.37
C MET A 36 -19.60 4.75 -16.83
N PRO A 37 -18.73 5.31 -17.71
CA PRO A 37 -19.02 5.42 -19.15
C PRO A 37 -19.10 4.06 -19.86
N LEU A 38 -18.41 3.05 -19.33
CA LEU A 38 -18.29 1.73 -19.95
C LEU A 38 -19.38 0.74 -19.52
N PHE A 39 -19.87 0.81 -18.27
CA PHE A 39 -20.75 -0.21 -17.69
C PHE A 39 -22.02 0.34 -17.01
N GLY A 40 -22.23 1.67 -16.97
CA GLY A 40 -23.42 2.29 -16.39
C GLY A 40 -23.51 2.19 -14.86
N HIS A 41 -24.72 2.46 -14.31
CA HIS A 41 -25.00 2.52 -12.86
C HIS A 41 -25.25 1.14 -12.21
N ALA A 42 -24.60 0.09 -12.70
CA ALA A 42 -24.83 -1.25 -12.16
C ALA A 42 -24.22 -1.39 -10.76
N GLY A 43 -24.98 -1.86 -9.76
CA GLY A 43 -24.53 -1.93 -8.36
C GLY A 43 -23.23 -2.72 -8.11
N TRP A 44 -22.87 -3.64 -9.02
CA TRP A 44 -21.61 -4.39 -8.96
C TRP A 44 -20.38 -3.54 -9.31
N VAL A 45 -20.55 -2.46 -10.08
CA VAL A 45 -19.48 -1.49 -10.39
C VAL A 45 -18.97 -0.84 -9.11
N HIS A 46 -19.87 -0.64 -8.13
CA HIS A 46 -19.50 -0.15 -6.82
C HIS A 46 -18.64 -1.17 -6.05
N ALA A 47 -19.07 -2.43 -5.97
CA ALA A 47 -18.35 -3.47 -5.24
C ALA A 47 -16.95 -3.82 -5.80
N ILE A 48 -16.70 -3.56 -7.09
CA ILE A 48 -15.41 -3.84 -7.73
C ILE A 48 -14.38 -2.73 -7.46
N HIS A 49 -14.78 -1.46 -7.40
CA HIS A 49 -13.81 -0.37 -7.23
C HIS A 49 -13.05 -0.48 -5.91
N SER A 50 -13.74 -0.89 -4.85
CA SER A 50 -13.16 -0.89 -3.50
C SER A 50 -12.09 -1.96 -3.35
N ARG A 51 -12.24 -3.04 -4.12
CA ARG A 51 -11.28 -4.14 -4.17
C ARG A 51 -10.00 -3.75 -4.90
N LEU A 52 -10.09 -2.86 -5.89
CA LEU A 52 -8.91 -2.38 -6.63
C LEU A 52 -8.02 -1.51 -5.75
N CYS A 53 -8.59 -0.76 -4.81
CA CYS A 53 -7.83 0.05 -3.85
C CYS A 53 -6.95 -0.78 -2.89
N TYR A 54 -7.18 -2.09 -2.74
CA TYR A 54 -6.28 -2.96 -1.98
C TYR A 54 -4.90 -3.11 -2.65
N ILE A 55 -4.83 -3.05 -3.98
CA ILE A 55 -3.59 -3.26 -4.73
C ILE A 55 -2.48 -2.27 -4.33
N PRO A 56 -2.69 -0.94 -4.42
CA PRO A 56 -1.65 0.02 -4.02
C PRO A 56 -1.30 -0.09 -2.53
N ILE A 57 -2.26 -0.43 -1.65
CA ILE A 57 -2.00 -0.61 -0.22
C ILE A 57 -1.06 -1.79 0.03
N ILE A 58 -1.35 -2.94 -0.60
CA ILE A 58 -0.51 -4.14 -0.50
C ILE A 58 0.89 -3.86 -1.06
N MET A 59 0.98 -3.19 -2.21
CA MET A 59 2.27 -2.80 -2.81
C MET A 59 3.09 -1.89 -1.89
N ALA A 60 2.45 -0.87 -1.30
CA ALA A 60 3.10 0.03 -0.36
C ALA A 60 3.57 -0.70 0.90
N ALA A 61 2.74 -1.59 1.46
CA ALA A 61 3.08 -2.41 2.61
C ALA A 61 4.26 -3.35 2.32
N ALA A 62 4.30 -3.97 1.14
CA ALA A 62 5.39 -4.85 0.72
C ALA A 62 6.73 -4.12 0.56
N TRP A 63 6.72 -2.93 -0.05
CA TRP A 63 7.95 -2.18 -0.32
C TRP A 63 8.45 -1.37 0.86
N PHE A 64 7.55 -0.76 1.62
CA PHE A 64 7.88 0.23 2.66
C PHE A 64 7.49 -0.22 4.06
N GLY A 65 7.00 -1.45 4.22
CA GLY A 65 6.62 -2.02 5.51
C GLY A 65 5.33 -1.40 6.07
N LEU A 66 5.20 -1.43 7.40
CA LEU A 66 4.00 -0.95 8.09
C LEU A 66 3.69 0.51 7.80
N ARG A 67 4.72 1.35 7.74
CA ARG A 67 4.57 2.79 7.50
C ARG A 67 3.96 3.08 6.12
N GLY A 68 4.47 2.43 5.07
CA GLY A 68 3.93 2.66 3.72
C GLY A 68 2.51 2.15 3.56
N GLY A 69 2.22 0.95 4.07
CA GLY A 69 0.86 0.39 4.03
C GLY A 69 -0.17 1.30 4.71
N LEU A 70 0.14 1.81 5.91
CA LEU A 70 -0.76 2.69 6.67
C LEU A 70 -0.90 4.08 6.03
N ILE A 71 0.19 4.68 5.55
CA ILE A 71 0.14 5.98 4.87
C ILE A 71 -0.69 5.88 3.59
N THR A 72 -0.47 4.85 2.77
CA THR A 72 -1.24 4.66 1.53
C THR A 72 -2.72 4.38 1.82
N ALA A 73 -3.04 3.56 2.83
CA ALA A 73 -4.42 3.34 3.26
C ALA A 73 -5.10 4.64 3.72
N ALA A 74 -4.41 5.46 4.51
CA ALA A 74 -4.92 6.76 4.95
C ALA A 74 -5.13 7.73 3.77
N THR A 75 -4.15 7.84 2.86
CA THR A 75 -4.25 8.69 1.67
C THR A 75 -5.44 8.29 0.79
N ILE A 76 -5.62 7.00 0.50
CA ILE A 76 -6.74 6.51 -0.29
C ILE A 76 -8.07 6.79 0.41
N SER A 77 -8.14 6.54 1.72
CA SER A 77 -9.36 6.81 2.51
C SER A 77 -9.74 8.29 2.46
N LEU A 78 -8.76 9.20 2.57
CA LEU A 78 -8.97 10.64 2.46
C LEU A 78 -9.37 11.07 1.05
N MET A 79 -8.82 10.45 0.00
CA MET A 79 -9.18 10.76 -1.38
C MET A 79 -10.58 10.30 -1.76
N ILE A 80 -11.15 9.30 -1.07
CA ILE A 80 -12.51 8.81 -1.30
C ILE A 80 -13.56 9.67 -0.58
N GLN A 81 -13.25 10.20 0.61
CA GLN A 81 -14.17 11.03 1.43
C GLN A 81 -14.85 12.22 0.72
N PRO A 82 -14.17 13.07 -0.07
CA PRO A 82 -14.84 14.21 -0.70
C PRO A 82 -15.94 13.82 -1.70
N PHE A 83 -15.92 12.60 -2.24
CA PHE A 83 -16.98 12.10 -3.11
C PHE A 83 -18.29 11.86 -2.35
N ILE A 84 -18.21 11.31 -1.13
CA ILE A 84 -19.37 11.00 -0.28
C ILE A 84 -20.11 12.28 0.13
N LEU A 85 -19.38 13.37 0.40
CA LEU A 85 -19.98 14.65 0.79
C LEU A 85 -20.64 15.39 -0.39
N TRP A 86 -20.20 15.17 -1.63
CA TRP A 86 -20.82 15.77 -2.82
C TRP A 86 -21.99 14.93 -3.34
N SER A 87 -21.94 13.62 -3.12
CA SER A 87 -23.01 12.66 -3.40
C SER A 87 -24.05 12.67 -2.26
N ASN A 88 -24.86 13.72 -2.17
CA ASN A 88 -26.01 13.79 -1.27
C ASN A 88 -27.15 12.85 -1.76
N ASN A 89 -26.85 11.56 -1.95
CA ASN A 89 -27.74 10.56 -2.51
C ASN A 89 -28.24 9.64 -1.37
N PRO A 90 -29.53 9.69 -0.99
CA PRO A 90 -30.09 8.93 0.15
C PRO A 90 -30.09 7.39 -0.01
N TYR A 91 -29.63 6.88 -1.15
CA TYR A 91 -29.71 5.45 -1.51
C TYR A 91 -28.38 4.70 -1.46
N MET A 92 -27.27 5.37 -1.14
CA MET A 92 -26.01 4.67 -0.86
C MET A 92 -26.08 4.11 0.56
N GLU A 93 -26.00 2.78 0.68
CA GLU A 93 -25.88 2.13 1.98
C GLU A 93 -24.59 2.62 2.67
N PRO A 94 -24.67 3.43 3.74
CA PRO A 94 -23.48 3.96 4.39
C PRO A 94 -22.59 2.87 4.97
N SER A 95 -23.13 1.67 5.19
CA SER A 95 -22.48 0.51 5.81
C SER A 95 -21.31 -0.06 5.00
N SER A 96 -21.32 -0.02 3.67
CA SER A 96 -20.30 -0.72 2.87
C SER A 96 -18.95 0.00 2.87
N GLU A 97 -18.95 1.33 2.84
CA GLU A 97 -17.72 2.13 2.67
C GLU A 97 -16.87 2.17 3.96
N TRP A 98 -17.52 2.28 5.13
CA TRP A 98 -16.80 2.24 6.42
C TRP A 98 -16.10 0.90 6.64
N VAL A 99 -16.74 -0.19 6.23
CA VAL A 99 -16.17 -1.54 6.31
C VAL A 99 -14.91 -1.62 5.44
N GLU A 100 -14.93 -1.05 4.24
CA GLU A 100 -13.79 -1.06 3.32
C GLU A 100 -12.60 -0.26 3.84
N ILE A 101 -12.84 0.89 4.46
CA ILE A 101 -11.78 1.66 5.12
C ILE A 101 -11.12 0.82 6.23
N VAL A 102 -11.91 0.13 7.04
CA VAL A 102 -11.38 -0.79 8.07
C VAL A 102 -10.53 -1.88 7.42
N PHE A 103 -10.97 -2.46 6.30
CA PHE A 103 -10.18 -3.44 5.56
C PHE A 103 -8.90 -2.87 4.95
N TYR A 104 -8.88 -1.62 4.48
CA TYR A 104 -7.68 -0.94 4.01
C TYR A 104 -6.60 -0.87 5.08
N PHE A 105 -6.97 -0.41 6.28
CA PHE A 105 -6.05 -0.36 7.42
C PHE A 105 -5.67 -1.76 7.92
N ALA A 106 -6.60 -2.71 7.94
CA ALA A 106 -6.32 -4.08 8.36
C ALA A 106 -5.31 -4.75 7.43
N ILE A 107 -5.52 -4.69 6.11
CA ILE A 107 -4.63 -5.32 5.12
C ILE A 107 -3.27 -4.64 5.10
N GLY A 108 -3.23 -3.31 5.02
CA GLY A 108 -1.99 -2.54 5.04
C GLY A 108 -1.20 -2.76 6.34
N GLY A 109 -1.91 -2.82 7.47
CA GLY A 109 -1.36 -3.11 8.78
C GLY A 109 -0.78 -4.53 8.89
N LEU A 110 -1.55 -5.55 8.51
CA LEU A 110 -1.14 -6.95 8.60
C LEU A 110 0.07 -7.25 7.72
N ILE A 111 0.01 -6.87 6.45
CA ILE A 111 1.09 -7.12 5.49
C ILE A 111 2.33 -6.33 5.89
N GLY A 112 2.15 -5.05 6.23
CA GLY A 112 3.26 -4.19 6.60
C GLY A 112 3.95 -4.67 7.88
N LEU A 113 3.20 -5.14 8.87
CA LEU A 113 3.75 -5.73 10.09
C LEU A 113 4.52 -7.02 9.79
N LEU A 114 3.99 -7.88 8.90
CA LEU A 114 4.64 -9.13 8.53
C LEU A 114 5.97 -8.87 7.82
N VAL A 115 5.98 -7.93 6.88
CA VAL A 115 7.19 -7.50 6.15
C VAL A 115 8.22 -6.91 7.10
N ASP A 116 7.81 -6.05 8.03
CA ASP A 116 8.72 -5.46 9.02
C ASP A 116 9.28 -6.52 9.97
N ARG A 117 8.47 -7.50 10.37
CA ARG A 117 8.95 -8.65 11.16
C ARG A 117 9.97 -9.47 10.40
N GLU A 118 9.69 -9.81 9.14
CA GLU A 118 10.62 -10.58 8.31
C GLU A 118 11.95 -9.83 8.14
N ARG A 119 11.91 -8.53 7.86
CA ARG A 119 13.12 -7.69 7.73
C ARG A 119 13.94 -7.69 9.03
N ARG A 120 13.29 -7.53 10.19
CA ARG A 120 13.96 -7.56 11.50
C ARG A 120 14.60 -8.92 11.79
N ILE A 121 13.92 -10.01 11.44
CA ILE A 121 14.45 -11.37 11.61
C ILE A 121 15.69 -11.55 10.73
N ARG A 122 15.64 -11.17 9.45
CA ARG A 122 16.78 -11.25 8.53
C ARG A 122 17.98 -10.45 9.02
N THR A 123 17.77 -9.18 9.44
CA THR A 123 18.88 -8.35 9.95
C THR A 123 19.54 -8.97 11.18
N ARG A 124 18.78 -9.55 12.12
CA ARG A 124 19.33 -10.21 13.30
C ARG A 124 20.15 -11.46 12.95
N GLN A 125 19.71 -12.22 11.95
CA GLN A 125 20.46 -13.40 11.45
C GLN A 125 21.80 -12.97 10.84
N GLU A 126 21.80 -11.92 10.02
CA GLU A 126 23.02 -11.35 9.44
C GLU A 126 23.99 -10.81 10.51
N GLU A 127 23.48 -10.09 11.51
CA GLU A 127 24.30 -9.59 12.62
C GLU A 127 24.93 -10.72 13.43
N THR A 128 24.18 -11.79 13.72
CA THR A 128 24.69 -12.94 14.48
C THR A 128 25.77 -13.67 13.69
N ALA A 129 25.59 -13.86 12.38
CA ALA A 129 26.60 -14.47 11.52
C ALA A 129 27.90 -13.64 11.49
N LEU A 130 27.78 -12.31 11.40
CA LEU A 130 28.94 -11.40 11.43
C LEU A 130 29.65 -11.40 12.79
N GLN A 131 28.92 -11.53 13.89
CA GLN A 131 29.52 -11.64 15.22
C GLN A 131 30.32 -12.92 15.38
N LEU A 132 29.81 -14.06 14.89
CA LEU A 132 30.53 -15.34 14.90
C LEU A 132 31.83 -15.26 14.10
N GLU A 133 31.82 -14.66 12.91
CA GLU A 133 33.03 -14.48 12.11
C GLU A 133 34.07 -13.60 12.82
N ARG A 134 33.62 -12.51 13.46
CA ARG A 134 34.52 -11.61 14.21
C ARG A 134 35.14 -12.31 15.43
N SER A 135 34.37 -13.07 16.18
CA SER A 135 34.88 -13.82 17.34
C SER A 135 35.93 -14.86 16.93
N GLN A 136 35.73 -15.56 15.80
CA GLN A 136 36.71 -16.51 15.26
C GLN A 136 38.00 -15.84 14.81
N ARG A 137 37.91 -14.66 14.16
CA ARG A 137 39.10 -13.90 13.74
C ARG A 137 39.92 -13.34 14.89
N LEU A 138 39.32 -13.03 16.04
CA LEU A 138 40.03 -12.49 17.20
C LEU A 138 40.71 -13.57 18.06
N SER A 139 40.37 -14.85 17.84
CA SER A 139 40.96 -16.00 18.53
C SER A 139 42.19 -16.60 17.81
N LEU A 140 42.56 -16.08 16.63
CA LEU A 140 43.75 -16.44 15.87
C LEU A 140 44.77 -15.30 15.93
#